data_AF-A0A946QGJ1-F1
#
_entry.id   AF-A0A946QGJ1-F1
#
_cell.length_a   1.000
_cell.length_b   1.000
_cell.length_c   1.000
_cell.angle_alpha   90.00
_cell.angle_beta   90.00
_cell.angle_gamma   90.00
#
_symmetry.space_group_name_H-M   'P 1'
#
loop_
_entity.id
_entity.type
_entity.pdbx_description
1 polymer ?
#
loop_
_entity_poly.entity_id
_entity_poly.type
_entity_poly.pdbx_seq_one_letter_code
_entity_poly.pdbx_strand_id
1 'polypeptide(L)'
;MGSGHLDKGYEPSGIEEKWYKYWIDNGYFSAEDKSDKKAFSIVIPPPNVTGVLHMGHALNNVIQDIMCRYRRLLGYNVLWMPGTDHAGIATQNVVERDLAAKGLTRDQVGREEFIKQVWKWREKKGGAIINQLKRLGASCDWDRERFTMDEGLSDAVRKVFVRLYKEDLIYEGQYIINWCPRCKTALADLEVEHEEKDGYFYYIKYPFANKKQGLTVATTRPETMFGDTAVAVNPGDDRFKDLEETHVMLPLTDRIIPIIRDDYVDAQFGTGALKVTPAHDPNDFHLGEKHDLEKLKVIDDDGFMLEGAGEYKGLDRFECRQKAVEALKEQGFLVKQEPIKHKVGHCYRCKTIVEPSISKQWFVKVAPLAKKASEAVRSGRTRILPDNWSKTYFEWMDNIRDWCISRQIWWGHRIPVWKCPDCKAVIVEETDPAKCPTCGSNQIIQETDVLDTWFSSALWPFSTMGWPKDTDLLKTFYPTNVLVTGFDILFFWVARMMMMGIHFMDEVPFDDVYIHALVSDEHGKKMSKSVGN
;
A
#
# COMPACT_ATOMS: atom_id res chain seq x y z
N MET A 1 21.05 -58.70 9.88
CA MET A 1 21.49 -57.71 10.90
C MET A 1 22.73 -57.04 10.35
N GLY A 2 22.58 -55.87 9.72
CA GLY A 2 23.72 -55.09 9.26
C GLY A 2 24.34 -54.39 10.47
N SER A 3 25.60 -54.69 10.76
CA SER A 3 26.40 -54.04 11.81
C SER A 3 26.56 -52.55 11.50
N GLY A 4 25.62 -51.74 11.99
CA GLY A 4 25.59 -50.30 11.78
C GLY A 4 26.63 -49.60 12.63
N HIS A 5 27.83 -49.41 12.10
CA HIS A 5 28.70 -48.36 12.60
C HIS A 5 28.01 -47.02 12.30
N LEU A 6 27.60 -46.30 13.34
CA LEU A 6 27.20 -44.90 13.21
C LEU A 6 28.44 -44.10 12.78
N ASP A 7 28.29 -43.26 11.77
CA ASP A 7 29.35 -42.35 11.33
C ASP A 7 29.78 -41.44 12.49
N LYS A 8 31.06 -41.05 12.50
CA LYS A 8 31.61 -40.19 13.57
C LYS A 8 31.04 -38.77 13.55
N GLY A 9 30.47 -38.34 12.42
CA GLY A 9 29.84 -37.03 12.26
C GLY A 9 28.42 -37.17 11.72
N TYR A 10 27.54 -36.28 12.14
CA TYR A 10 26.19 -36.18 11.59
C TYR A 10 26.26 -35.45 10.24
N GLU A 11 25.87 -36.14 9.17
CA GLU A 11 25.70 -35.54 7.84
C GLU A 11 24.20 -35.40 7.55
N PRO A 12 23.64 -34.18 7.60
CA PRO A 12 22.21 -33.98 7.37
C PRO A 12 21.80 -34.25 5.92
N SER A 13 22.73 -34.08 4.97
CA SER A 13 22.48 -34.30 3.54
C SER A 13 21.99 -35.73 3.28
N GLY A 14 20.93 -35.86 2.47
CA GLY A 14 20.24 -37.12 2.18
C GLY A 14 19.34 -37.63 3.31
N ILE A 15 19.66 -37.40 4.60
CA ILE A 15 18.80 -37.77 5.72
C ILE A 15 17.53 -36.92 5.75
N GLU A 16 17.69 -35.60 5.65
CA GLU A 16 16.57 -34.65 5.68
C GLU A 16 15.59 -34.89 4.52
N GLU A 17 16.12 -35.09 3.30
CA GLU A 17 15.33 -35.34 2.10
C GLU A 17 14.54 -36.65 2.21
N LYS A 18 15.20 -37.73 2.68
CA LYS A 18 14.57 -39.03 2.90
C LYS A 18 13.37 -38.91 3.85
N TRP A 19 13.56 -38.29 5.02
CA TRP A 19 12.50 -38.20 6.02
C TRP A 19 11.38 -37.27 5.61
N TYR A 20 11.71 -36.15 4.98
CA TYR A 20 10.70 -35.23 4.50
C TYR A 20 9.82 -35.86 3.43
N LYS A 21 10.43 -36.55 2.46
CA LYS A 21 9.69 -37.33 1.45
C LYS A 21 8.79 -38.37 2.10
N TYR A 22 9.31 -39.11 3.09
CA TYR A 22 8.51 -40.09 3.83
C TYR A 22 7.27 -39.47 4.49
N TRP A 23 7.38 -38.30 5.12
CA TRP A 23 6.23 -37.64 5.76
C TRP A 23 5.18 -37.15 4.76
N ILE A 24 5.62 -36.63 3.61
CA ILE A 24 4.72 -36.20 2.53
C ILE A 24 3.99 -37.39 1.92
N ASP A 25 4.73 -38.45 1.55
CA ASP A 25 4.16 -39.64 0.88
C ASP A 25 3.15 -40.38 1.78
N ASN A 26 3.23 -40.21 3.10
CA ASN A 26 2.29 -40.80 4.07
C ASN A 26 1.20 -39.83 4.56
N GLY A 27 1.12 -38.61 4.03
CA GLY A 27 0.07 -37.63 4.37
C GLY A 27 0.09 -37.15 5.82
N TYR A 28 1.23 -37.18 6.51
CA TYR A 28 1.31 -36.87 7.95
C TYR A 28 1.05 -35.40 8.30
N PHE A 29 0.97 -34.52 7.31
CA PHE A 29 0.73 -33.09 7.51
C PHE A 29 -0.70 -32.65 7.19
N SER A 30 -1.50 -33.53 6.59
CA SER A 30 -2.85 -33.23 6.12
C SER A 30 -3.83 -33.01 7.28
N ALA A 31 -4.64 -31.96 7.16
CA ALA A 31 -5.71 -31.66 8.10
C ALA A 31 -7.03 -32.33 7.69
N GLU A 32 -7.82 -32.74 8.69
CA GLU A 32 -9.16 -33.32 8.49
C GLU A 32 -10.22 -32.19 8.50
N ASP A 33 -11.07 -32.11 7.48
CA ASP A 33 -12.14 -31.08 7.41
C ASP A 33 -13.19 -31.25 8.53
N LYS A 34 -13.42 -32.50 8.95
CA LYS A 34 -14.26 -32.87 10.09
C LYS A 34 -13.47 -33.79 10.99
N SER A 35 -13.36 -33.44 12.27
CA SER A 35 -12.67 -34.25 13.26
C SER A 35 -13.25 -33.99 14.64
N ASP A 36 -13.29 -35.03 15.47
CA ASP A 36 -13.60 -34.89 16.90
C ASP A 36 -12.39 -34.39 17.71
N LYS A 37 -11.20 -34.37 17.09
CA LYS A 37 -9.98 -33.81 17.69
C LYS A 37 -10.10 -32.29 17.79
N LYS A 38 -9.50 -31.72 18.83
CA LYS A 38 -9.41 -30.26 18.97
C LYS A 38 -8.62 -29.67 17.79
N ALA A 39 -9.19 -28.68 17.13
CA ALA A 39 -8.56 -27.97 16.02
C ALA A 39 -7.41 -27.07 16.51
N PHE A 40 -6.35 -26.99 15.71
CA PHE A 40 -5.32 -25.98 15.82
C PHE A 40 -4.95 -25.47 14.43
N SER A 41 -5.07 -24.17 14.16
CA SER A 41 -4.76 -23.61 12.85
C SER A 41 -3.85 -22.40 12.89
N ILE A 42 -2.99 -22.32 11.87
CA ILE A 42 -2.13 -21.18 11.54
C ILE A 42 -2.19 -20.97 10.03
N VAL A 43 -2.27 -19.72 9.58
CA VAL A 43 -2.08 -19.35 8.18
C VAL A 43 -0.70 -18.75 7.97
N ILE A 44 0.03 -19.23 6.96
CA ILE A 44 1.33 -18.64 6.62
C ILE A 44 1.12 -17.22 6.12
N PRO A 45 1.93 -16.23 6.57
CA PRO A 45 2.07 -14.97 5.87
C PRO A 45 2.55 -15.24 4.43
N PRO A 46 1.68 -15.09 3.42
CA PRO A 46 1.95 -15.63 2.10
C PRO A 46 3.17 -14.90 1.50
N PRO A 47 4.27 -15.62 1.17
CA PRO A 47 5.45 -14.96 0.62
C PRO A 47 5.15 -14.38 -0.77
N ASN A 48 5.66 -13.19 -1.04
CA ASN A 48 5.52 -12.52 -2.33
C ASN A 48 6.24 -13.30 -3.45
N VAL A 49 5.60 -13.48 -4.61
CA VAL A 49 6.16 -14.18 -5.80
C VAL A 49 7.24 -13.39 -6.56
N THR A 50 8.08 -12.65 -5.83
CA THR A 50 9.12 -11.75 -6.37
C THR A 50 10.51 -12.38 -6.43
N GLY A 51 10.71 -13.59 -5.91
CA GLY A 51 12.00 -14.31 -5.94
C GLY A 51 12.09 -15.43 -4.90
N VAL A 52 13.30 -15.70 -4.40
CA VAL A 52 13.55 -16.72 -3.36
C VAL A 52 13.32 -16.20 -1.94
N LEU A 53 13.15 -17.09 -0.97
CA LEU A 53 13.09 -16.79 0.45
C LEU A 53 14.48 -16.42 1.02
N HIS A 54 14.47 -15.70 2.14
CA HIS A 54 15.66 -15.27 2.91
C HIS A 54 15.49 -15.65 4.39
N MET A 55 16.51 -15.40 5.23
CA MET A 55 16.52 -15.84 6.63
C MET A 55 15.34 -15.33 7.47
N GLY A 56 14.86 -14.11 7.23
CA GLY A 56 13.61 -13.63 7.86
C GLY A 56 12.40 -14.54 7.62
N HIS A 57 12.24 -15.10 6.41
CA HIS A 57 11.18 -16.07 6.12
C HIS A 57 11.42 -17.40 6.85
N ALA A 58 12.68 -17.84 6.94
CA ALA A 58 13.03 -19.06 7.67
C ALA A 58 12.67 -18.94 9.16
N LEU A 59 13.04 -17.83 9.82
CA LEU A 59 12.68 -17.55 11.21
C LEU A 59 11.15 -17.65 11.41
N ASN A 60 10.39 -16.93 10.58
CA ASN A 60 8.94 -16.89 10.66
C ASN A 60 8.31 -18.29 10.53
N ASN A 61 8.75 -19.08 9.55
CA ASN A 61 8.18 -20.41 9.30
C ASN A 61 8.62 -21.45 10.34
N VAL A 62 9.85 -21.38 10.86
CA VAL A 62 10.33 -22.30 11.91
C VAL A 62 9.51 -22.14 13.19
N ILE A 63 9.20 -20.90 13.59
CA ILE A 63 8.36 -20.63 14.77
C ILE A 63 6.98 -21.28 14.60
N GLN A 64 6.36 -21.13 13.43
CA GLN A 64 5.07 -21.74 13.12
C GLN A 64 5.15 -23.27 13.10
N ASP A 65 6.18 -23.84 12.45
CA ASP A 65 6.37 -25.28 12.34
C ASP A 65 6.53 -25.94 13.73
N ILE A 66 7.26 -25.30 14.64
CA ILE A 66 7.41 -25.76 16.03
C ILE A 66 6.03 -25.86 16.70
N MET A 67 5.20 -24.82 16.59
CA MET A 67 3.85 -24.80 17.17
C MET A 67 2.97 -25.89 16.56
N CYS A 68 2.95 -26.01 15.24
CA CYS A 68 2.15 -27.00 14.52
C CYS A 68 2.57 -28.43 14.86
N ARG A 69 3.88 -28.74 14.85
CA ARG A 69 4.40 -30.06 15.22
C ARG A 69 4.08 -30.41 16.66
N TYR A 70 4.30 -29.47 17.59
CA TYR A 70 3.96 -29.67 19.00
C TYR A 70 2.48 -30.00 19.18
N ARG A 71 1.58 -29.28 18.50
CA ARG A 71 0.14 -29.53 18.56
C ARG A 71 -0.26 -30.87 17.95
N ARG A 72 0.35 -31.28 16.82
CA ARG A 72 0.14 -32.62 16.23
C ARG A 72 0.53 -33.73 17.21
N LEU A 73 1.67 -33.58 17.90
CA LEU A 73 2.13 -34.55 18.91
C LEU A 73 1.18 -34.65 20.11
N LEU A 74 0.45 -33.57 20.42
CA LEU A 74 -0.59 -33.56 21.44
C LEU A 74 -1.94 -34.11 20.95
N GLY A 75 -2.03 -34.61 19.72
CA GLY A 75 -3.25 -35.23 19.17
C GLY A 75 -4.26 -34.24 18.57
N TYR A 76 -3.88 -32.99 18.32
CA TYR A 76 -4.75 -32.00 17.70
C TYR A 76 -4.92 -32.28 16.20
N ASN A 77 -6.07 -31.87 15.65
CA ASN A 77 -6.23 -31.72 14.20
C ASN A 77 -5.57 -30.41 13.78
N VAL A 78 -4.46 -30.46 13.04
CA VAL A 78 -3.62 -29.28 12.79
C VAL A 78 -3.65 -28.87 11.33
N LEU A 79 -4.17 -27.67 11.07
CA LEU A 79 -4.10 -27.01 9.77
C LEU A 79 -3.02 -25.94 9.78
N TRP A 80 -1.91 -26.20 9.07
CA TRP A 80 -0.95 -25.16 8.73
C TRP A 80 -1.10 -24.83 7.24
N MET A 81 -1.84 -23.77 6.95
CA MET A 81 -2.27 -23.40 5.60
C MET A 81 -1.14 -22.70 4.83
N PRO A 82 -0.60 -23.32 3.76
CA PRO A 82 0.42 -22.70 2.93
C PRO A 82 -0.19 -21.85 1.82
N GLY A 83 0.57 -20.86 1.36
CA GLY A 83 0.22 -20.14 0.15
C GLY A 83 1.20 -19.03 -0.20
N THR A 84 0.97 -18.39 -1.34
CA THR A 84 1.82 -17.32 -1.88
C THR A 84 0.99 -16.10 -2.28
N ASP A 85 1.63 -14.93 -2.26
CA ASP A 85 0.98 -13.67 -2.60
C ASP A 85 1.40 -13.18 -3.98
N HIS A 86 0.43 -12.79 -4.81
CA HIS A 86 0.60 -12.17 -6.11
C HIS A 86 1.39 -10.86 -6.03
N ALA A 87 1.41 -10.18 -4.88
CA ALA A 87 2.25 -9.03 -4.59
C ALA A 87 2.12 -7.84 -5.56
N GLY A 88 1.00 -7.75 -6.29
CA GLY A 88 0.61 -6.66 -7.19
C GLY A 88 1.78 -5.98 -7.91
N ILE A 89 2.02 -4.72 -7.57
CA ILE A 89 3.05 -3.87 -8.18
C ILE A 89 4.49 -4.39 -7.98
N ALA A 90 4.77 -5.20 -6.95
CA ALA A 90 6.11 -5.75 -6.73
C ALA A 90 6.44 -6.81 -7.79
N THR A 91 5.49 -7.71 -8.06
CA THR A 91 5.62 -8.70 -9.14
C THR A 91 5.65 -8.03 -10.51
N GLN A 92 4.76 -7.06 -10.74
CA GLN A 92 4.75 -6.28 -11.99
C GLN A 92 6.12 -5.63 -12.25
N ASN A 93 6.73 -4.97 -11.26
CA ASN A 93 8.05 -4.36 -11.42
C ASN A 93 9.16 -5.38 -11.75
N VAL A 94 9.12 -6.58 -11.16
CA VAL A 94 10.10 -7.62 -11.45
C VAL A 94 9.96 -8.13 -12.88
N VAL A 95 8.72 -8.30 -13.36
CA VAL A 95 8.44 -8.70 -14.74
C VAL A 95 8.77 -7.57 -15.73
N GLU A 96 8.49 -6.31 -15.39
CA GLU A 96 8.91 -5.15 -16.19
C GLU A 96 10.43 -5.06 -16.31
N ARG A 97 11.19 -5.38 -15.25
CA ARG A 97 12.66 -5.46 -15.33
C ARG A 97 13.13 -6.60 -16.24
N ASP A 98 12.47 -7.75 -16.19
CA ASP A 98 12.75 -8.88 -17.08
C ASP A 98 12.45 -8.55 -18.55
N LEU A 99 11.37 -7.80 -18.82
CA LEU A 99 11.05 -7.27 -20.16
C LEU A 99 12.08 -6.24 -20.62
N ALA A 100 12.46 -5.30 -19.75
CA ALA A 100 13.47 -4.29 -20.06
C ALA A 100 14.83 -4.92 -20.39
N ALA A 101 15.22 -6.01 -19.70
CA ALA A 101 16.42 -6.77 -20.01
C ALA A 101 16.37 -7.43 -21.41
N LYS A 102 15.19 -7.61 -21.98
CA LYS A 102 14.95 -8.09 -23.36
C LYS A 102 14.73 -6.94 -24.36
N GLY A 103 14.88 -5.68 -23.94
CA GLY A 103 14.65 -4.51 -24.77
C GLY A 103 13.18 -4.19 -25.05
N LEU A 104 12.25 -4.77 -24.28
CA LEU A 104 10.81 -4.55 -24.41
C LEU A 104 10.27 -3.73 -23.24
N THR A 105 9.24 -2.94 -23.52
CA THR A 105 8.46 -2.23 -22.49
C THR A 105 7.10 -2.87 -22.31
N ARG A 106 6.50 -2.66 -21.13
CA ARG A 106 5.15 -3.12 -20.82
C ARG A 106 4.12 -2.66 -21.87
N ASP A 107 4.19 -1.39 -22.26
CA ASP A 107 3.20 -0.79 -23.17
C ASP A 107 3.33 -1.34 -24.61
N GLN A 108 4.55 -1.72 -25.04
CA GLN A 108 4.77 -2.40 -26.32
C GLN A 108 4.18 -3.82 -26.38
N VAL A 109 4.15 -4.52 -25.24
CA VAL A 109 3.64 -5.90 -25.14
C VAL A 109 2.11 -5.93 -25.00
N GLY A 110 1.53 -4.90 -24.39
CA GLY A 110 0.10 -4.80 -24.14
C GLY A 110 -0.37 -5.60 -22.92
N ARG A 111 -1.55 -5.26 -22.39
CA ARG A 111 -2.04 -5.74 -21.08
C ARG A 111 -2.22 -7.26 -21.01
N GLU A 112 -2.85 -7.85 -22.02
CA GLU A 112 -3.13 -9.29 -22.03
C GLU A 112 -1.86 -10.13 -22.05
N GLU A 113 -0.92 -9.80 -22.93
CA GLU A 113 0.35 -10.54 -23.02
C GLU A 113 1.22 -10.28 -21.79
N PHE A 114 1.22 -9.05 -21.25
CA PHE A 114 1.90 -8.77 -19.98
C PHE A 114 1.39 -9.66 -18.85
N ILE A 115 0.06 -9.78 -18.69
CA ILE A 115 -0.56 -10.65 -17.66
C ILE A 115 -0.13 -12.12 -17.86
N LYS A 116 -0.06 -12.61 -19.10
CA LYS A 116 0.43 -13.97 -19.39
C LYS A 116 1.90 -14.14 -18.98
N GLN A 117 2.75 -13.14 -19.19
CA GLN A 117 4.15 -13.17 -18.75
C GLN A 117 4.27 -13.20 -17.22
N VAL A 118 3.40 -12.47 -16.51
CA VAL A 118 3.37 -12.50 -15.04
C VAL A 118 2.97 -13.88 -14.52
N TRP A 119 1.98 -14.54 -15.13
CA TRP A 119 1.62 -15.92 -14.78
C TRP A 119 2.78 -16.91 -15.01
N LYS A 120 3.47 -16.83 -16.15
CA LYS A 120 4.66 -17.65 -16.43
C LYS A 120 5.77 -17.41 -15.39
N TRP A 121 5.96 -16.16 -14.98
CA TRP A 121 6.91 -15.80 -13.92
C TRP A 121 6.52 -16.45 -12.59
N ARG A 122 5.24 -16.40 -12.23
CA ARG A 122 4.68 -17.03 -11.01
C ARG A 122 4.89 -18.54 -11.02
N GLU A 123 4.64 -19.23 -12.12
CA GLU A 123 4.88 -20.68 -12.21
C GLU A 123 6.35 -21.03 -11.96
N LYS A 124 7.28 -20.26 -12.56
CA LYS A 124 8.72 -20.48 -12.39
C LYS A 124 9.23 -20.17 -10.97
N LYS A 125 8.74 -19.10 -10.34
CA LYS A 125 9.24 -18.63 -9.03
C LYS A 125 8.46 -19.16 -7.83
N GLY A 126 7.15 -19.35 -7.96
CA GLY A 126 6.29 -19.92 -6.91
C GLY A 126 6.77 -21.31 -6.50
N GLY A 127 7.12 -22.16 -7.47
CA GLY A 127 7.71 -23.48 -7.20
C GLY A 127 9.01 -23.41 -6.39
N ALA A 128 9.84 -22.38 -6.60
CA ALA A 128 11.07 -22.22 -5.82
C ALA A 128 10.80 -21.87 -4.35
N ILE A 129 9.82 -20.99 -4.08
CA ILE A 129 9.41 -20.63 -2.72
C ILE A 129 8.91 -21.87 -1.96
N ILE A 130 8.00 -22.62 -2.57
CA ILE A 130 7.44 -23.83 -1.97
C ILE A 130 8.53 -24.88 -1.72
N ASN A 131 9.44 -25.07 -2.69
CA ASN A 131 10.55 -26.00 -2.52
C ASN A 131 11.51 -25.58 -1.40
N GLN A 132 11.74 -24.27 -1.19
CA GLN A 132 12.54 -23.79 -0.06
C GLN A 132 11.86 -24.09 1.29
N LEU A 133 10.54 -23.88 1.41
CA LEU A 133 9.80 -24.23 2.63
C LEU A 133 9.81 -25.74 2.88
N LYS A 134 9.60 -26.55 1.83
CA LYS A 134 9.71 -28.02 1.90
C LYS A 134 11.11 -28.46 2.32
N ARG A 135 12.17 -27.82 1.78
CA ARG A 135 13.56 -28.12 2.14
C ARG A 135 13.90 -27.75 3.58
N LEU A 136 13.30 -26.69 4.11
CA LEU A 136 13.37 -26.32 5.53
C LEU A 136 12.62 -27.32 6.44
N GLY A 137 11.86 -28.25 5.87
CA GLY A 137 11.11 -29.24 6.62
C GLY A 137 9.72 -28.77 7.08
N ALA A 138 9.15 -27.73 6.47
CA ALA A 138 7.87 -27.18 6.89
C ALA A 138 6.72 -28.22 6.79
N SER A 139 6.07 -28.51 7.92
CA SER A 139 4.95 -29.46 8.01
C SER A 139 3.59 -28.87 7.57
N CYS A 140 3.56 -28.14 6.45
CA CYS A 140 2.33 -27.54 5.92
C CYS A 140 1.40 -28.57 5.27
N ASP A 141 0.11 -28.24 5.20
CA ASP A 141 -0.87 -29.00 4.41
C ASP A 141 -0.76 -28.59 2.93
N TRP A 142 0.21 -29.18 2.22
CA TRP A 142 0.58 -28.78 0.86
C TRP A 142 -0.50 -29.01 -0.19
N ASP A 143 -1.43 -29.94 0.05
CA ASP A 143 -2.55 -30.20 -0.87
C ASP A 143 -3.53 -29.02 -0.91
N ARG A 144 -3.45 -28.13 0.09
CA ARG A 144 -4.29 -26.95 0.24
C ARG A 144 -3.57 -25.65 -0.08
N GLU A 145 -2.43 -25.71 -0.78
CA GLU A 145 -1.72 -24.50 -1.20
C GLU A 145 -2.68 -23.48 -1.86
N ARG A 146 -2.62 -22.23 -1.38
CA ARG A 146 -3.43 -21.12 -1.89
C ARG A 146 -2.59 -20.07 -2.59
N PHE A 147 -3.23 -19.33 -3.49
CA PHE A 147 -2.65 -18.17 -4.14
C PHE A 147 -3.64 -17.01 -4.07
N THR A 148 -3.18 -15.80 -3.75
CA THR A 148 -4.11 -14.67 -3.54
C THR A 148 -5.00 -14.37 -4.74
N MET A 149 -4.59 -14.73 -5.97
CA MET A 149 -5.41 -14.64 -7.18
C MET A 149 -5.87 -16.00 -7.75
N ASP A 150 -5.99 -17.04 -6.92
CA ASP A 150 -6.73 -18.25 -7.34
C ASP A 150 -8.24 -17.96 -7.44
N GLU A 151 -8.99 -18.89 -8.04
CA GLU A 151 -10.43 -18.71 -8.33
C GLU A 151 -11.24 -18.44 -7.06
N GLY A 152 -11.05 -19.25 -6.02
CA GLY A 152 -11.80 -19.11 -4.76
C GLY A 152 -11.51 -17.81 -4.02
N LEU A 153 -10.24 -17.39 -3.98
CA LEU A 153 -9.88 -16.11 -3.35
C LEU A 153 -10.32 -14.91 -4.19
N SER A 154 -10.29 -15.02 -5.52
CA SER A 154 -10.77 -13.95 -6.40
C SER A 154 -12.27 -13.71 -6.25
N ASP A 155 -13.06 -14.78 -6.09
CA ASP A 155 -14.50 -14.69 -5.78
C ASP A 155 -14.73 -14.01 -4.42
N ALA A 156 -13.95 -14.40 -3.40
CA ALA A 156 -14.00 -13.78 -2.07
C ALA A 156 -13.72 -12.27 -2.13
N VAL A 157 -12.65 -11.87 -2.81
CA VAL A 157 -12.28 -10.46 -2.98
C VAL A 157 -13.39 -9.67 -3.65
N ARG A 158 -13.99 -10.23 -4.72
CA ARG A 158 -15.06 -9.59 -5.46
C ARG A 158 -16.31 -9.39 -4.61
N LYS A 159 -16.70 -10.42 -3.85
CA LYS A 159 -17.84 -10.36 -2.92
C LYS A 159 -17.63 -9.34 -1.81
N VAL A 160 -16.43 -9.29 -1.22
CA VAL A 160 -16.07 -8.30 -0.21
C VAL A 160 -16.19 -6.88 -0.75
N PHE A 161 -15.66 -6.62 -1.95
CA PHE A 161 -15.76 -5.30 -2.55
C PHE A 161 -17.21 -4.86 -2.73
N VAL A 162 -18.03 -5.71 -3.35
CA VAL A 162 -19.44 -5.40 -3.64
C VAL A 162 -20.23 -5.21 -2.35
N ARG A 163 -19.96 -6.02 -1.32
CA ARG A 163 -20.63 -5.88 -0.01
C ARG A 163 -20.24 -4.58 0.70
N LEU A 164 -18.96 -4.25 0.80
CA LEU A 164 -18.53 -2.98 1.40
C LEU A 164 -19.08 -1.76 0.65
N TYR A 165 -19.17 -1.84 -0.68
CA TYR A 165 -19.79 -0.78 -1.49
C TYR A 165 -21.27 -0.62 -1.18
N LYS A 166 -22.03 -1.73 -1.10
CA LYS A 166 -23.46 -1.72 -0.73
C LYS A 166 -23.71 -1.26 0.71
N GLU A 167 -22.70 -1.34 1.58
CA GLU A 167 -22.74 -0.87 2.96
C GLU A 167 -22.23 0.58 3.13
N ASP A 168 -22.03 1.32 2.02
CA ASP A 168 -21.50 2.69 1.99
C ASP A 168 -20.11 2.85 2.63
N LEU A 169 -19.38 1.74 2.79
CA LEU A 169 -18.02 1.70 3.31
C LEU A 169 -16.98 1.87 2.20
N ILE A 170 -17.31 1.55 0.94
CA ILE A 170 -16.46 1.89 -0.21
C ILE A 170 -17.02 3.10 -0.95
N TYR A 171 -16.16 4.06 -1.28
CA TYR A 171 -16.53 5.23 -2.07
C TYR A 171 -15.41 5.64 -3.04
N GLU A 172 -15.77 6.35 -4.10
CA GLU A 172 -14.82 7.03 -5.00
C GLU A 172 -14.66 8.48 -4.52
N GLY A 173 -13.41 8.93 -4.33
CA GLY A 173 -13.10 10.27 -3.85
C GLY A 173 -11.88 10.86 -4.54
N GLN A 174 -11.79 12.20 -4.54
CA GLN A 174 -10.54 12.88 -4.90
C GLN A 174 -9.69 12.98 -3.65
N TYR A 175 -8.46 12.50 -3.73
CA TYR A 175 -7.51 12.57 -2.64
C TYR A 175 -6.13 12.86 -3.19
N ILE A 176 -5.29 13.45 -2.35
CA ILE A 176 -3.88 13.63 -2.69
C ILE A 176 -3.12 12.33 -2.44
N ILE A 177 -2.52 11.81 -3.50
CA ILE A 177 -1.78 10.55 -3.49
C ILE A 177 -0.30 10.81 -3.71
N ASN A 178 0.53 9.90 -3.20
CA ASN A 178 1.92 9.80 -3.58
C ASN A 178 2.01 9.14 -4.96
N TRP A 179 2.15 9.91 -6.02
CA TRP A 179 2.23 9.39 -7.38
C TRP A 179 3.68 9.14 -7.80
N CYS A 180 3.95 8.00 -8.42
CA CYS A 180 5.24 7.74 -9.06
C CYS A 180 5.14 7.94 -10.58
N PRO A 181 5.69 9.02 -11.16
CA PRO A 181 5.61 9.28 -12.60
C PRO A 181 6.21 8.16 -13.46
N ARG A 182 7.21 7.45 -12.91
CA ARG A 182 7.91 6.37 -13.59
C ARG A 182 7.14 5.05 -13.57
N CYS A 183 6.49 4.72 -12.45
CA CYS A 183 5.68 3.49 -12.34
C CYS A 183 4.22 3.69 -12.78
N LYS A 184 3.80 4.95 -12.92
CA LYS A 184 2.43 5.37 -13.24
C LYS A 184 1.39 4.77 -12.29
N THR A 185 1.65 4.88 -10.99
CA THR A 185 0.77 4.37 -9.94
C THR A 185 0.85 5.21 -8.68
N ALA A 186 -0.26 5.25 -7.95
CA ALA A 186 -0.30 5.68 -6.56
C ALA A 186 0.55 4.75 -5.68
N LEU A 187 1.17 5.34 -4.66
CA LEU A 187 1.93 4.72 -3.58
C LEU A 187 1.25 5.04 -2.25
N ALA A 188 1.28 4.12 -1.29
CA ALA A 188 0.93 4.43 0.10
C ALA A 188 2.02 5.31 0.75
N ASP A 189 1.70 6.05 1.81
CA ASP A 189 2.68 6.89 2.55
C ASP A 189 3.91 6.09 3.00
N LEU A 190 3.68 4.85 3.44
CA LEU A 190 4.73 3.93 3.89
C LEU A 190 5.55 3.32 2.73
N GLU A 191 5.13 3.49 1.48
CA GLU A 191 5.87 3.12 0.27
C GLU A 191 6.76 4.27 -0.26
N VAL A 192 6.80 5.40 0.44
CA VAL A 192 7.65 6.56 0.13
C VAL A 192 8.85 6.60 1.08
N GLU A 193 10.02 6.29 0.55
CA GLU A 193 11.28 6.39 1.28
C GLU A 193 11.83 7.81 1.19
N HIS A 194 12.22 8.35 2.34
CA HIS A 194 12.73 9.71 2.42
C HIS A 194 14.26 9.71 2.47
N GLU A 195 14.88 10.36 1.49
CA GLU A 195 16.34 10.53 1.39
C GLU A 195 16.69 12.01 1.57
N GLU A 196 17.76 12.31 2.31
CA GLU A 196 18.28 13.68 2.37
C GLU A 196 18.91 14.07 1.03
N LYS A 197 18.47 15.20 0.49
CA LYS A 197 19.04 15.80 -0.72
C LYS A 197 19.37 17.26 -0.50
N ASP A 198 20.44 17.68 -1.17
CA ASP A 198 20.77 19.09 -1.32
C ASP A 198 19.72 19.75 -2.22
N GLY A 199 19.25 20.91 -1.79
CA GLY A 199 18.29 21.73 -2.53
C GLY A 199 18.37 23.17 -2.09
N TYR A 200 17.34 23.93 -2.42
CA TYR A 200 17.26 25.34 -2.08
C TYR A 200 15.90 25.69 -1.48
N PHE A 201 15.92 26.65 -0.57
CA PHE A 201 14.75 27.35 -0.10
C PHE A 201 14.68 28.70 -0.81
N TYR A 202 13.61 28.89 -1.59
CA TYR A 202 13.40 30.07 -2.41
C TYR A 202 12.42 30.99 -1.71
N TYR A 203 12.81 32.25 -1.55
CA TYR A 203 11.99 33.29 -0.95
C TYR A 203 11.41 34.14 -2.07
N ILE A 204 10.11 33.97 -2.33
CA ILE A 204 9.41 34.54 -3.48
C ILE A 204 8.44 35.58 -2.98
N LYS A 205 8.47 36.78 -3.56
CA LYS A 205 7.57 37.88 -3.21
C LYS A 205 6.31 37.82 -4.05
N TYR A 206 5.16 37.84 -3.38
CA TYR A 206 3.80 37.83 -3.92
C TYR A 206 3.22 39.23 -3.70
N PRO A 207 3.20 40.09 -4.73
CA PRO A 207 2.69 41.46 -4.61
C PRO A 207 1.23 41.47 -4.19
N PHE A 208 0.80 42.45 -3.39
CA PHE A 208 -0.63 42.68 -3.20
C PHE A 208 -1.25 43.16 -4.50
N ALA A 209 -2.51 42.79 -4.76
CA ALA A 209 -3.17 43.05 -6.05
C ALA A 209 -3.07 44.51 -6.54
N ASN A 210 -3.02 45.49 -5.61
CA ASN A 210 -2.99 46.92 -5.92
C ASN A 210 -1.72 47.65 -5.42
N LYS A 211 -0.68 46.96 -4.92
CA LYS A 211 0.51 47.59 -4.33
C LYS A 211 1.80 46.88 -4.77
N LYS A 212 2.91 47.63 -4.83
CA LYS A 212 4.26 47.04 -5.04
C LYS A 212 4.80 46.29 -3.83
N GLN A 213 4.21 46.52 -2.65
CA GLN A 213 4.47 45.72 -1.45
C GLN A 213 3.76 44.36 -1.58
N GLY A 214 4.19 43.37 -0.81
CA GLY A 214 3.65 42.02 -0.92
C GLY A 214 4.15 41.12 0.19
N LEU A 215 3.60 39.91 0.25
CA LEU A 215 4.04 38.86 1.15
C LEU A 215 5.24 38.13 0.55
N THR A 216 6.21 37.76 1.37
CA THR A 216 7.27 36.85 0.92
C THR A 216 6.91 35.46 1.41
N VAL A 217 6.79 34.50 0.51
CA VAL A 217 6.60 33.08 0.83
C VAL A 217 7.92 32.33 0.66
N ALA A 218 8.10 31.26 1.42
CA ALA A 218 9.28 30.42 1.31
C ALA A 218 8.89 29.01 0.86
N THR A 219 9.58 28.48 -0.16
CA THR A 219 9.25 27.18 -0.76
C THR A 219 10.49 26.44 -1.27
N THR A 220 10.47 25.12 -1.24
CA THR A 220 11.46 24.25 -1.91
C THR A 220 11.06 23.90 -3.35
N ARG A 221 9.81 24.20 -3.74
CA ARG A 221 9.21 23.81 -5.01
C ARG A 221 8.60 25.01 -5.76
N PRO A 222 9.41 25.92 -6.33
CA PRO A 222 8.91 27.06 -7.12
C PRO A 222 7.97 26.66 -8.26
N GLU A 223 8.18 25.52 -8.90
CA GLU A 223 7.34 25.02 -10.00
C GLU A 223 5.89 24.72 -9.58
N THR A 224 5.65 24.47 -8.28
CA THR A 224 4.28 24.26 -7.77
C THR A 224 3.52 25.57 -7.57
N MET A 225 4.20 26.72 -7.58
CA MET A 225 3.59 28.06 -7.42
C MET A 225 2.42 28.27 -8.39
N PHE A 226 2.55 27.79 -9.63
CA PHE A 226 1.48 27.95 -10.63
C PHE A 226 0.14 27.32 -10.19
N GLY A 227 0.17 26.34 -9.29
CA GLY A 227 -1.00 25.70 -8.69
C GLY A 227 -1.51 26.35 -7.41
N ASP A 228 -0.90 27.46 -6.96
CA ASP A 228 -1.28 28.12 -5.72
C ASP A 228 -2.70 28.67 -5.81
N THR A 229 -3.44 28.52 -4.73
CA THR A 229 -4.84 28.97 -4.63
C THR A 229 -5.08 29.84 -3.40
N ALA A 230 -4.10 29.94 -2.50
CA ALA A 230 -4.07 30.93 -1.44
C ALA A 230 -2.63 31.17 -0.95
N VAL A 231 -2.44 32.23 -0.17
CA VAL A 231 -1.29 32.38 0.74
C VAL A 231 -1.82 32.35 2.17
N ALA A 232 -1.31 31.43 2.99
CA ALA A 232 -1.69 31.30 4.38
C ALA A 232 -0.73 32.09 5.28
N VAL A 233 -1.27 32.83 6.24
CA VAL A 233 -0.51 33.53 7.29
C VAL A 233 -1.01 33.12 8.67
N ASN A 234 -0.11 33.09 9.66
CA ASN A 234 -0.52 32.78 11.03
C ASN A 234 -1.27 33.98 11.66
N PRO A 235 -2.48 33.80 12.21
CA PRO A 235 -3.23 34.89 12.85
C PRO A 235 -2.58 35.45 14.12
N GLY A 236 -1.77 34.66 14.82
CA GLY A 236 -1.02 35.04 16.01
C GLY A 236 0.32 35.73 15.73
N ASP A 237 0.73 35.85 14.47
CA ASP A 237 1.98 36.50 14.09
C ASP A 237 1.82 38.03 14.04
N ASP A 238 2.56 38.73 14.90
CA ASP A 238 2.53 40.19 15.01
C ASP A 238 2.82 40.91 13.69
N ARG A 239 3.57 40.29 12.77
CA ARG A 239 3.91 40.85 11.46
C ARG A 239 2.68 41.02 10.55
N PHE A 240 1.62 40.23 10.77
CA PHE A 240 0.42 40.19 9.94
C PHE A 240 -0.85 40.63 10.68
N LYS A 241 -0.74 41.16 11.90
CA LYS A 241 -1.90 41.66 12.66
C LYS A 241 -2.63 42.78 11.94
N ASP A 242 -1.89 43.75 11.42
CA ASP A 242 -2.43 44.92 10.72
C ASP A 242 -2.54 44.72 9.19
N LEU A 243 -2.46 43.47 8.72
CA LEU A 243 -2.59 43.15 7.29
C LEU A 243 -4.07 43.28 6.85
N GLU A 244 -4.37 44.37 6.15
CA GLU A 244 -5.71 44.69 5.61
C GLU A 244 -5.97 44.05 4.24
N GLU A 245 -4.90 43.77 3.49
CA GLU A 245 -5.00 43.14 2.19
C GLU A 245 -5.57 41.73 2.28
N THR A 246 -6.49 41.40 1.37
CA THR A 246 -7.15 40.09 1.31
C THR A 246 -6.66 39.23 0.16
N HIS A 247 -5.87 39.79 -0.77
CA HIS A 247 -5.45 39.13 -1.99
C HIS A 247 -4.02 39.50 -2.42
N VAL A 248 -3.34 38.54 -3.03
CA VAL A 248 -2.04 38.73 -3.69
C VAL A 248 -2.13 38.33 -5.16
N MET A 249 -1.29 38.96 -5.99
CA MET A 249 -0.99 38.50 -7.34
C MET A 249 0.00 37.34 -7.25
N LEU A 250 -0.32 36.24 -7.94
CA LEU A 250 0.56 35.10 -8.09
C LEU A 250 1.67 35.44 -9.12
N PRO A 251 2.96 35.47 -8.73
CA PRO A 251 4.04 35.85 -9.62
C PRO A 251 4.08 35.01 -10.90
N LEU A 252 4.55 35.62 -12.00
CA LEU A 252 4.62 35.01 -13.35
C LEU A 252 3.25 34.61 -13.95
N THR A 253 2.14 35.04 -13.35
CA THR A 253 0.79 34.76 -13.85
C THR A 253 -0.11 35.98 -13.69
N ASP A 254 -1.29 35.95 -14.33
CA ASP A 254 -2.33 36.96 -14.15
C ASP A 254 -3.33 36.61 -13.02
N ARG A 255 -3.05 35.57 -12.21
CA ARG A 255 -3.98 35.08 -11.18
C ARG A 255 -3.89 35.92 -9.91
N ILE A 256 -5.04 36.20 -9.33
CA ILE A 256 -5.19 36.82 -8.00
C ILE A 256 -5.71 35.75 -7.05
N ILE A 257 -5.00 35.52 -5.95
CA ILE A 257 -5.34 34.49 -4.96
C ILE A 257 -5.56 35.10 -3.57
N PRO A 258 -6.49 34.55 -2.77
CA PRO A 258 -6.79 35.05 -1.43
C PRO A 258 -5.64 34.85 -0.44
N ILE A 259 -5.63 35.68 0.60
CA ILE A 259 -4.81 35.50 1.80
C ILE A 259 -5.71 34.89 2.88
N ILE A 260 -5.37 33.70 3.36
CA ILE A 260 -6.09 33.00 4.43
C ILE A 260 -5.33 33.10 5.74
N ARG A 261 -6.05 33.07 6.86
CA ARG A 261 -5.47 33.09 8.21
C ARG A 261 -5.66 31.72 8.86
N ASP A 262 -4.58 31.02 9.15
CA ASP A 262 -4.61 29.69 9.76
C ASP A 262 -3.45 29.45 10.72
N ASP A 263 -3.74 28.81 11.85
CA ASP A 263 -2.75 28.47 12.89
C ASP A 263 -1.82 27.31 12.51
N TYR A 264 -2.12 26.60 11.41
CA TYR A 264 -1.23 25.61 10.82
C TYR A 264 0.12 26.21 10.39
N VAL A 265 0.16 27.47 9.97
CA VAL A 265 1.39 28.12 9.51
C VAL A 265 2.28 28.43 10.71
N ASP A 266 3.50 27.90 10.75
CA ASP A 266 4.44 28.22 11.82
C ASP A 266 5.00 29.64 11.63
N ALA A 267 4.71 30.54 12.57
CA ALA A 267 5.23 31.91 12.57
C ALA A 267 6.77 31.97 12.67
N GLN A 268 7.41 30.97 13.27
CA GLN A 268 8.87 30.92 13.42
C GLN A 268 9.58 30.35 12.19
N PHE A 269 8.87 29.64 11.31
CA PHE A 269 9.44 28.99 10.14
C PHE A 269 9.37 29.88 8.89
N GLY A 270 10.51 30.05 8.21
CA GLY A 270 10.61 30.85 7.00
C GLY A 270 10.21 32.31 7.21
N THR A 271 9.09 32.72 6.60
CA THR A 271 8.60 34.11 6.63
C THR A 271 7.31 34.28 7.45
N GLY A 272 6.74 33.20 7.99
CA GLY A 272 5.39 33.19 8.58
C GLY A 272 4.25 33.27 7.55
N ALA A 273 4.57 33.27 6.25
CA ALA A 273 3.63 33.16 5.15
C ALA A 273 3.95 31.94 4.28
N LEU A 274 2.95 31.09 4.06
CA LEU A 274 3.05 29.82 3.36
C LEU A 274 2.22 29.88 2.08
N LYS A 275 2.79 29.48 0.93
CA LYS A 275 2.00 29.27 -0.27
C LYS A 275 1.12 28.02 -0.10
N VAL A 276 -0.13 28.06 -0.56
CA VAL A 276 -1.06 26.93 -0.44
C VAL A 276 -1.35 26.36 -1.83
N THR A 277 -0.88 25.15 -2.07
CA THR A 277 -1.00 24.43 -3.35
C THR A 277 -1.72 23.09 -3.18
N PRO A 278 -3.07 23.08 -3.00
CA PRO A 278 -3.80 21.89 -2.56
C PRO A 278 -3.62 20.65 -3.45
N ALA A 279 -3.27 20.83 -4.73
CA ALA A 279 -3.07 19.72 -5.65
C ALA A 279 -1.69 19.04 -5.62
N HIS A 280 -0.70 19.63 -4.95
CA HIS A 280 0.71 19.21 -5.02
C HIS A 280 1.44 19.09 -3.67
N ASP A 281 0.74 19.29 -2.55
CA ASP A 281 1.28 19.05 -1.21
C ASP A 281 0.20 18.48 -0.26
N PRO A 282 0.48 17.40 0.50
CA PRO A 282 -0.52 16.77 1.38
C PRO A 282 -1.07 17.68 2.47
N ASN A 283 -0.26 18.59 3.01
CA ASN A 283 -0.72 19.50 4.05
C ASN A 283 -1.55 20.63 3.44
N ASP A 284 -1.11 21.16 2.30
CA ASP A 284 -1.87 22.16 1.57
C ASP A 284 -3.22 21.61 1.08
N PHE A 285 -3.31 20.32 0.79
CA PHE A 285 -4.57 19.65 0.46
C PHE A 285 -5.58 19.77 1.61
N HIS A 286 -5.17 19.40 2.84
CA HIS A 286 -6.03 19.50 4.03
C HIS A 286 -6.40 20.95 4.36
N LEU A 287 -5.44 21.87 4.20
CA LEU A 287 -5.69 23.30 4.38
C LEU A 287 -6.68 23.82 3.33
N GLY A 288 -6.55 23.36 2.09
CA GLY A 288 -7.48 23.65 1.02
C GLY A 288 -8.89 23.11 1.30
N GLU A 289 -9.02 21.92 1.89
CA GLU A 289 -10.33 21.40 2.32
C GLU A 289 -10.94 22.19 3.48
N LYS A 290 -10.12 22.62 4.44
CA LYS A 290 -10.57 23.45 5.59
C LYS A 290 -11.10 24.81 5.15
N HIS A 291 -10.52 25.41 4.12
CA HIS A 291 -10.86 26.76 3.63
C HIS A 291 -11.62 26.78 2.29
N ASP A 292 -12.11 25.63 1.82
CA ASP A 292 -12.84 25.48 0.55
C ASP A 292 -12.10 26.07 -0.66
N LEU A 293 -10.79 25.80 -0.74
CA LEU A 293 -9.93 26.26 -1.83
C LEU A 293 -10.00 25.34 -3.05
N GLU A 294 -9.88 25.95 -4.23
CA GLU A 294 -9.78 25.20 -5.49
C GLU A 294 -8.54 24.30 -5.51
N LYS A 295 -8.69 23.12 -6.11
CA LYS A 295 -7.63 22.12 -6.25
C LYS A 295 -7.05 22.15 -7.67
N LEU A 296 -6.16 23.10 -7.95
CA LEU A 296 -5.58 23.30 -9.29
C LEU A 296 -4.35 22.41 -9.57
N LYS A 297 -4.54 21.37 -10.38
CA LYS A 297 -3.44 20.50 -10.83
C LYS A 297 -2.65 21.16 -11.98
N VAL A 298 -1.34 21.37 -11.78
CA VAL A 298 -0.42 22.03 -12.73
C VAL A 298 0.72 21.14 -13.20
N ILE A 299 0.85 19.94 -12.64
CA ILE A 299 1.80 18.90 -13.03
C ILE A 299 0.98 17.66 -13.36
N ASP A 300 1.21 17.05 -14.51
CA ASP A 300 0.53 15.84 -14.94
C ASP A 300 1.14 14.57 -14.31
N ASP A 301 0.58 13.41 -14.65
CA ASP A 301 1.01 12.13 -14.12
C ASP A 301 2.37 11.66 -14.70
N ASP A 302 2.86 12.29 -15.77
CA ASP A 302 4.18 12.02 -16.35
C ASP A 302 5.26 12.99 -15.79
N GLY A 303 4.86 13.98 -15.00
CA GLY A 303 5.75 14.99 -14.41
C GLY A 303 5.96 16.23 -15.27
N PHE A 304 5.14 16.42 -16.31
CA PHE A 304 5.16 17.59 -17.18
C PHE A 304 4.15 18.65 -16.73
N MET A 305 4.48 19.91 -17.00
CA MET A 305 3.62 21.03 -16.63
C MET A 305 2.35 21.10 -17.51
N LEU A 306 1.20 21.28 -16.87
CA LEU A 306 -0.12 21.45 -17.50
C LEU A 306 -0.41 22.91 -17.87
N GLU A 307 -1.61 23.16 -18.40
CA GLU A 307 -2.08 24.48 -18.85
C GLU A 307 -2.05 25.55 -17.76
N GLY A 308 -2.24 25.17 -16.49
CA GLY A 308 -2.17 26.11 -15.37
C GLY A 308 -0.78 26.75 -15.16
N ALA A 309 0.27 26.22 -15.79
CA ALA A 309 1.61 26.79 -15.76
C ALA A 309 1.89 27.81 -16.89
N GLY A 310 0.90 28.14 -17.73
CA GLY A 310 1.04 29.16 -18.78
C GLY A 310 2.16 28.84 -19.78
N GLU A 311 3.13 29.74 -19.91
CA GLU A 311 4.25 29.60 -20.86
C GLU A 311 5.18 28.40 -20.56
N TYR A 312 5.10 27.84 -19.36
CA TYR A 312 5.89 26.67 -18.95
C TYR A 312 5.22 25.33 -19.30
N LYS A 313 4.03 25.34 -19.93
CA LYS A 313 3.30 24.13 -20.34
C LYS A 313 4.20 23.19 -21.16
N GLY A 314 4.17 21.90 -20.83
CA GLY A 314 4.90 20.85 -21.54
C GLY A 314 6.37 20.68 -21.14
N LEU A 315 6.90 21.54 -20.26
CA LEU A 315 8.23 21.34 -19.68
C LEU A 315 8.20 20.26 -18.58
N ASP A 316 9.30 19.54 -18.41
CA ASP A 316 9.50 18.72 -17.21
C ASP A 316 9.51 19.61 -15.96
N ARG A 317 8.91 19.15 -14.86
CA ARG A 317 8.79 19.93 -13.61
C ARG A 317 10.13 20.48 -13.08
N PHE A 318 11.24 19.77 -13.26
CA PHE A 318 12.56 20.23 -12.81
C PHE A 318 13.15 21.27 -13.76
N GLU A 319 12.91 21.15 -15.07
CA GLU A 319 13.25 22.19 -16.04
C GLU A 319 12.41 23.45 -15.81
N CYS A 320 11.10 23.28 -15.57
CA CYS A 320 10.19 24.36 -15.21
C CYS A 320 10.69 25.09 -13.94
N ARG A 321 11.11 24.35 -12.91
CA ARG A 321 11.70 24.95 -11.70
C ARG A 321 12.86 25.89 -12.02
N GLN A 322 13.79 25.46 -12.88
CA GLN A 322 14.94 26.28 -13.24
C GLN A 322 14.50 27.56 -13.96
N LYS A 323 13.68 27.44 -15.00
CA LYS A 323 13.22 28.61 -15.78
C LYS A 323 12.32 29.55 -14.97
N ALA A 324 11.47 29.01 -14.09
CA ALA A 324 10.63 29.83 -13.21
C ALA A 324 11.48 30.64 -12.23
N VAL A 325 12.53 30.04 -11.66
CA VAL A 325 13.46 30.76 -10.76
C VAL A 325 14.21 31.87 -11.50
N GLU A 326 14.66 31.62 -12.74
CA GLU A 326 15.29 32.63 -13.58
C GLU A 326 14.35 33.80 -13.87
N ALA A 327 13.11 33.52 -14.31
CA ALA A 327 12.11 34.55 -14.56
C ALA A 327 11.72 35.34 -13.30
N LEU A 328 11.59 34.66 -12.14
CA LEU A 328 11.37 35.32 -10.85
C LEU A 328 12.51 36.27 -10.49
N LYS A 329 13.75 35.92 -10.82
CA LYS A 329 14.92 36.78 -10.60
C LYS A 329 14.93 37.98 -11.54
N GLU A 330 14.64 37.77 -12.83
CA GLU A 330 14.57 38.83 -13.84
C GLU A 330 13.47 39.85 -13.54
N GLN A 331 12.31 39.40 -13.08
CA GLN A 331 11.18 40.26 -12.71
C GLN A 331 11.29 40.83 -11.29
N GLY A 332 12.34 40.50 -10.54
CA GLY A 332 12.61 41.03 -9.19
C GLY A 332 11.67 40.49 -8.10
N PHE A 333 11.02 39.35 -8.33
CA PHE A 333 10.18 38.66 -7.34
C PHE A 333 10.98 37.69 -6.45
N LEU A 334 12.14 37.22 -6.90
CA LEU A 334 13.02 36.39 -6.07
C LEU A 334 13.80 37.26 -5.07
N VAL A 335 13.51 37.13 -3.78
CA VAL A 335 14.14 37.90 -2.69
C VAL A 335 15.51 37.33 -2.34
N LYS A 336 15.57 36.02 -2.09
CA LYS A 336 16.81 35.30 -1.79
C LYS A 336 16.64 33.79 -2.05
N GLN A 337 17.77 33.10 -2.16
CA GLN A 337 17.85 31.65 -2.32
C GLN A 337 18.88 31.11 -1.31
N GLU A 338 18.45 30.18 -0.47
CA GLU A 338 19.29 29.62 0.60
C GLU A 338 19.49 28.11 0.37
N PRO A 339 20.73 27.60 0.41
CA PRO A 339 20.97 26.17 0.31
C PRO A 339 20.44 25.45 1.55
N ILE A 340 19.77 24.32 1.35
CA ILE A 340 19.25 23.49 2.42
C ILE A 340 19.51 22.01 2.13
N LYS A 341 19.54 21.20 3.19
CA LYS A 341 19.33 19.76 3.10
C LYS A 341 17.93 19.45 3.60
N HIS A 342 17.16 18.73 2.79
CA HIS A 342 15.82 18.31 3.20
C HIS A 342 15.52 16.89 2.73
N LYS A 343 14.52 16.29 3.38
CA LYS A 343 14.07 14.93 3.07
C LYS A 343 13.13 14.96 1.87
N VAL A 344 13.48 14.26 0.80
CA VAL A 344 12.67 14.12 -0.41
C VAL A 344 12.13 12.70 -0.48
N GLY A 345 10.82 12.58 -0.74
CA GLY A 345 10.15 11.31 -0.93
C GLY A 345 10.50 10.66 -2.27
N HIS A 346 10.93 9.41 -2.24
CA HIS A 346 11.24 8.58 -3.39
C HIS A 346 10.40 7.31 -3.37
N CYS A 347 10.04 6.83 -4.55
CA CYS A 347 9.42 5.52 -4.68
C CYS A 347 10.39 4.46 -4.17
N TYR A 348 10.00 3.70 -3.15
CA TYR A 348 10.89 2.74 -2.50
C TYR A 348 11.48 1.67 -3.46
N ARG A 349 10.84 1.45 -4.61
CA ARG A 349 11.22 0.43 -5.60
C ARG A 349 12.05 0.95 -6.76
N CYS A 350 11.68 2.08 -7.36
CA CYS A 350 12.36 2.64 -8.52
C CYS A 350 13.24 3.84 -8.20
N LYS A 351 13.18 4.35 -6.97
CA LYS A 351 13.93 5.51 -6.46
C LYS A 351 13.64 6.83 -7.20
N THR A 352 12.60 6.88 -8.03
CA THR A 352 12.14 8.14 -8.64
C THR A 352 11.49 9.02 -7.58
N ILE A 353 11.72 10.33 -7.64
CA ILE A 353 11.06 11.33 -6.77
C ILE A 353 9.55 11.28 -6.99
N VAL A 354 8.83 11.07 -5.89
CA VAL A 354 7.36 11.00 -5.85
C VAL A 354 6.76 12.38 -6.04
N GLU A 355 5.64 12.44 -6.75
CA GLU A 355 4.82 13.63 -6.92
C GLU A 355 3.55 13.50 -6.07
N PRO A 356 3.32 14.34 -5.06
CA PRO A 356 1.99 14.49 -4.51
C PRO A 356 1.05 14.99 -5.60
N SER A 357 -0.02 14.27 -5.89
CA SER A 357 -0.92 14.57 -7.00
C SER A 357 -2.35 14.23 -6.62
N ILE A 358 -3.31 15.06 -7.01
CA ILE A 358 -4.72 14.71 -6.85
C ILE A 358 -5.11 13.69 -7.90
N SER A 359 -5.75 12.61 -7.42
CA SER A 359 -6.32 11.58 -8.27
C SER A 359 -7.66 11.11 -7.71
N LYS A 360 -8.53 10.65 -8.61
CA LYS A 360 -9.75 9.94 -8.23
C LYS A 360 -9.38 8.51 -7.88
N GLN A 361 -9.69 8.08 -6.67
CA GLN A 361 -9.34 6.75 -6.16
C GLN A 361 -10.52 6.16 -5.39
N TRP A 362 -10.47 4.85 -5.21
CA TRP A 362 -11.42 4.09 -4.40
C TRP A 362 -10.88 3.94 -2.98
N PHE A 363 -11.72 4.21 -2.00
CA PHE A 363 -11.37 4.18 -0.58
C PHE A 363 -12.30 3.26 0.20
N VAL A 364 -11.77 2.66 1.26
CA VAL A 364 -12.56 2.03 2.34
C VAL A 364 -12.60 2.98 3.53
N LYS A 365 -13.80 3.26 4.04
CA LYS A 365 -14.04 3.94 5.32
C LYS A 365 -13.63 3.02 6.46
N VAL A 366 -12.41 3.21 6.96
CA VAL A 366 -11.81 2.26 7.92
C VAL A 366 -12.21 2.53 9.35
N ALA A 367 -12.55 3.77 9.72
CA ALA A 367 -12.86 4.14 11.09
C ALA A 367 -13.87 3.19 11.80
N PRO A 368 -15.04 2.84 11.21
CA PRO A 368 -15.97 1.90 11.86
C PRO A 368 -15.40 0.48 11.98
N LEU A 369 -14.59 0.03 11.01
CA LEU A 369 -13.97 -1.29 11.02
C LEU A 369 -12.84 -1.36 12.05
N ALA A 370 -12.01 -0.31 12.10
CA ALA A 370 -10.87 -0.17 12.98
C ALA A 370 -11.31 -0.14 14.44
N LYS A 371 -12.42 0.54 14.75
CA LYS A 371 -13.01 0.55 16.09
C LYS A 371 -13.33 -0.87 16.59
N LYS A 372 -14.02 -1.68 15.78
CA LYS A 372 -14.35 -3.08 16.14
C LYS A 372 -13.10 -3.94 16.35
N ALA A 373 -12.09 -3.75 15.50
CA ALA A 373 -10.81 -4.45 15.61
C ALA A 373 -10.03 -4.05 16.88
N SER A 374 -9.96 -2.75 17.19
CA SER A 374 -9.38 -2.25 18.45
C SER A 374 -10.10 -2.79 19.67
N GLU A 375 -11.44 -2.82 19.67
CA GLU A 375 -12.24 -3.37 20.76
C GLU A 375 -11.99 -4.87 20.98
N ALA A 376 -11.77 -5.66 19.92
CA ALA A 376 -11.41 -7.07 20.05
C ALA A 376 -10.08 -7.28 20.80
N VAL A 377 -9.08 -6.43 20.54
CA VAL A 377 -7.81 -6.49 21.27
C VAL A 377 -7.95 -5.95 22.70
N ARG A 378 -8.65 -4.82 22.90
CA ARG A 378 -8.86 -4.22 24.23
C ARG A 378 -9.67 -5.14 25.17
N SER A 379 -10.59 -5.93 24.63
CA SER A 379 -11.40 -6.91 25.38
C SER A 379 -10.67 -8.24 25.64
N GLY A 380 -9.51 -8.46 25.02
CA GLY A 380 -8.75 -9.71 25.15
C GLY A 380 -9.26 -10.87 24.30
N ARG A 381 -10.22 -10.65 23.39
CA ARG A 381 -10.64 -11.66 22.40
C ARG A 381 -9.51 -12.03 21.44
N THR A 382 -8.65 -11.06 21.13
CA THR A 382 -7.36 -11.29 20.47
C THR A 382 -6.24 -10.72 21.34
N ARG A 383 -5.16 -11.46 21.56
CA ARG A 383 -3.97 -10.96 22.27
C ARG A 383 -2.84 -10.68 21.29
N ILE A 384 -2.13 -9.56 21.47
CA ILE A 384 -0.91 -9.26 20.71
C ILE A 384 0.29 -9.49 21.60
N LEU A 385 1.15 -10.41 21.19
CA LEU A 385 2.29 -10.90 21.94
C LEU A 385 3.60 -10.53 21.20
N PRO A 386 4.60 -9.95 21.87
CA PRO A 386 4.54 -9.45 23.25
C PRO A 386 3.66 -8.20 23.40
N ASP A 387 3.16 -7.95 24.61
CA ASP A 387 2.15 -6.93 24.90
C ASP A 387 2.57 -5.48 24.55
N ASN A 388 3.88 -5.22 24.44
CA ASN A 388 4.41 -3.92 24.06
C ASN A 388 3.92 -3.45 22.67
N TRP A 389 3.60 -4.37 21.76
CA TRP A 389 3.05 -4.04 20.45
C TRP A 389 1.59 -3.58 20.48
N SER A 390 0.85 -3.84 21.56
CA SER A 390 -0.54 -3.41 21.69
C SER A 390 -0.67 -1.88 21.66
N LYS A 391 0.25 -1.16 22.31
CA LYS A 391 0.26 0.32 22.28
C LYS A 391 0.42 0.85 20.85
N THR A 392 1.42 0.32 20.15
CA THR A 392 1.71 0.65 18.76
C THR A 392 0.54 0.29 17.82
N TYR A 393 -0.14 -0.83 18.07
CA TYR A 393 -1.37 -1.19 17.38
C TYR A 393 -2.48 -0.15 17.61
N PHE A 394 -2.75 0.25 18.86
CA PHE A 394 -3.80 1.23 19.16
C PHE A 394 -3.50 2.62 18.59
N GLU A 395 -2.26 3.10 18.70
CA GLU A 395 -1.86 4.39 18.11
C GLU A 395 -2.17 4.47 16.63
N TRP A 396 -1.99 3.38 15.89
CA TRP A 396 -2.33 3.30 14.49
C TRP A 396 -3.82 3.18 14.24
N MET A 397 -4.50 2.26 14.94
CA MET A 397 -5.92 2.01 14.72
C MET A 397 -6.80 3.20 15.13
N ASP A 398 -6.39 3.99 16.12
CA ASP A 398 -7.13 5.17 16.59
C ASP A 398 -6.93 6.38 15.65
N ASN A 399 -5.85 6.42 14.86
CA ASN A 399 -5.52 7.53 13.93
C ASN A 399 -5.57 7.14 12.44
N ILE A 400 -6.11 5.96 12.14
CA ILE A 400 -6.11 5.41 10.78
C ILE A 400 -6.99 6.23 9.85
N ARG A 401 -6.44 6.60 8.68
CA ARG A 401 -7.16 7.26 7.60
C ARG A 401 -7.77 6.25 6.63
N ASP A 402 -8.77 6.71 5.88
CA ASP A 402 -9.44 5.91 4.85
C ASP A 402 -8.45 5.29 3.87
N TRP A 403 -8.65 4.01 3.62
CA TRP A 403 -7.68 3.17 2.95
C TRP A 403 -7.89 3.24 1.45
N CYS A 404 -6.93 3.83 0.73
CA CYS A 404 -6.89 3.80 -0.73
C CYS A 404 -6.66 2.36 -1.23
N ILE A 405 -7.69 1.79 -1.85
CA ILE A 405 -7.71 0.39 -2.33
C ILE A 405 -7.51 0.25 -3.84
N SER A 406 -7.51 1.34 -4.62
CA SER A 406 -7.26 1.28 -6.07
C SER A 406 -5.78 1.48 -6.42
N ARG A 407 -5.32 0.81 -7.48
CA ARG A 407 -3.98 0.90 -8.05
C ARG A 407 -4.04 0.89 -9.58
N GLN A 408 -3.28 1.78 -10.21
CA GLN A 408 -3.24 1.96 -11.68
C GLN A 408 -2.21 1.02 -12.33
N ILE A 409 -2.25 -0.25 -11.93
CA ILE A 409 -1.33 -1.30 -12.37
C ILE A 409 -2.08 -2.37 -13.14
N TRP A 410 -1.37 -3.23 -13.87
CA TRP A 410 -2.00 -4.25 -14.71
C TRP A 410 -2.17 -5.59 -13.99
N TRP A 411 -1.35 -5.85 -12.97
CA TRP A 411 -1.38 -7.09 -12.18
C TRP A 411 -2.07 -6.90 -10.84
N GLY A 412 -3.18 -7.62 -10.62
CA GLY A 412 -3.98 -7.60 -9.40
C GLY A 412 -5.44 -7.93 -9.68
N HIS A 413 -6.28 -7.96 -8.65
CA HIS A 413 -7.72 -8.17 -8.80
C HIS A 413 -8.36 -6.91 -9.40
N ARG A 414 -8.92 -7.00 -10.60
CA ARG A 414 -9.60 -5.86 -11.23
C ARG A 414 -10.83 -5.47 -10.40
N ILE A 415 -11.03 -4.17 -10.18
CA ILE A 415 -12.16 -3.66 -9.41
C ILE A 415 -13.47 -4.04 -10.12
N PRO A 416 -14.47 -4.61 -9.41
CA PRO A 416 -15.73 -5.02 -10.01
C PRO A 416 -16.70 -3.83 -10.13
N VAL A 417 -16.28 -2.81 -10.87
CA VAL A 417 -17.06 -1.60 -11.16
C VAL A 417 -17.14 -1.41 -12.68
N TRP A 418 -18.32 -1.04 -13.18
CA TRP A 418 -18.56 -0.64 -14.57
C TRP A 418 -19.19 0.74 -14.60
N LYS A 419 -18.79 1.56 -15.57
CA LYS A 419 -19.34 2.90 -15.82
C LYS A 419 -20.07 2.87 -17.16
N CYS A 420 -21.32 3.36 -17.17
CA CYS A 420 -22.10 3.50 -18.40
C CYS A 420 -21.95 4.92 -18.96
N PRO A 421 -21.34 5.13 -20.14
CA PRO A 421 -21.17 6.47 -20.72
C PRO A 421 -22.50 7.16 -21.04
N ASP A 422 -23.54 6.40 -21.39
CA ASP A 422 -24.83 6.95 -21.84
C ASP A 422 -25.64 7.60 -20.71
N CYS A 423 -25.62 7.01 -19.51
CA CYS A 423 -26.40 7.49 -18.36
C CYS A 423 -25.53 7.87 -17.14
N LYS A 424 -24.20 7.74 -17.25
CA LYS A 424 -23.22 7.99 -16.20
C LYS A 424 -23.40 7.14 -14.93
N ALA A 425 -24.18 6.05 -15.01
CA ALA A 425 -24.37 5.14 -13.90
C ALA A 425 -23.08 4.40 -13.55
N VAL A 426 -22.82 4.25 -12.25
CA VAL A 426 -21.79 3.38 -11.67
C VAL A 426 -22.46 2.08 -11.26
N ILE A 427 -21.95 0.95 -11.74
CA ILE A 427 -22.51 -0.38 -11.59
C ILE A 427 -21.49 -1.21 -10.84
N VAL A 428 -21.87 -1.83 -9.72
CA VAL A 428 -20.96 -2.59 -8.85
C VAL A 428 -21.54 -3.96 -8.58
N GLU A 429 -20.97 -4.99 -9.19
CA GLU A 429 -21.58 -6.33 -9.26
C GLU A 429 -20.58 -7.49 -9.13
N GLU A 430 -21.00 -8.54 -8.42
CA GLU A 430 -20.22 -9.77 -8.23
C GLU A 430 -20.09 -10.60 -9.51
N THR A 431 -21.03 -10.45 -10.45
CA THR A 431 -20.99 -11.07 -11.77
C THR A 431 -20.94 -9.98 -12.82
N ASP A 432 -20.16 -10.20 -13.89
CA ASP A 432 -19.99 -9.21 -14.96
C ASP A 432 -21.36 -8.89 -15.58
N PRO A 433 -21.84 -7.63 -15.49
CA PRO A 433 -23.09 -7.25 -16.11
C PRO A 433 -22.93 -7.26 -17.63
N ALA A 434 -23.93 -7.76 -18.36
CA ALA A 434 -23.94 -7.71 -19.82
C ALA A 434 -24.41 -6.34 -20.35
N LYS A 435 -25.17 -5.59 -19.55
CA LYS A 435 -25.80 -4.31 -19.90
C LYS A 435 -25.91 -3.42 -18.68
N CYS A 436 -26.08 -2.11 -18.91
CA CYS A 436 -26.40 -1.16 -17.85
C CYS A 436 -27.78 -1.48 -17.25
N PRO A 437 -27.89 -1.74 -15.94
CA PRO A 437 -29.17 -2.01 -15.28
C PRO A 437 -30.10 -0.79 -15.26
N THR A 438 -29.56 0.43 -15.40
CA THR A 438 -30.32 1.68 -15.33
C THR A 438 -30.95 2.07 -16.67
N CYS A 439 -30.19 2.00 -17.77
CA CYS A 439 -30.66 2.46 -19.10
C CYS A 439 -30.72 1.37 -20.17
N GLY A 440 -30.30 0.13 -19.87
CA GLY A 440 -30.29 -0.99 -20.82
C GLY A 440 -29.20 -0.94 -21.89
N SER A 441 -28.29 0.06 -21.84
CA SER A 441 -27.17 0.17 -22.79
C SER A 441 -26.20 -1.01 -22.70
N ASN A 442 -25.69 -1.45 -23.86
CA ASN A 442 -24.60 -2.42 -23.94
C ASN A 442 -23.22 -1.76 -23.80
N GLN A 443 -23.14 -0.42 -23.80
CA GLN A 443 -21.90 0.34 -23.65
C GLN A 443 -21.62 0.53 -22.16
N ILE A 444 -20.97 -0.47 -21.56
CA ILE A 444 -20.48 -0.41 -20.18
C ILE A 444 -18.98 -0.67 -20.19
N ILE A 445 -18.23 0.17 -19.49
CA ILE A 445 -16.77 0.11 -19.46
C ILE A 445 -16.37 -0.29 -18.04
N GLN A 446 -15.69 -1.42 -17.90
CA GLN A 446 -15.17 -1.85 -16.60
C GLN A 446 -14.01 -0.96 -16.16
N GLU A 447 -13.98 -0.61 -14.88
CA GLU A 447 -12.89 0.11 -14.23
C GLU A 447 -11.54 -0.57 -14.52
N THR A 448 -10.53 0.22 -14.87
CA THR A 448 -9.23 -0.33 -15.28
C THR A 448 -8.31 -0.62 -14.10
N ASP A 449 -8.59 0.03 -12.98
CA ASP A 449 -7.87 -0.10 -11.72
C ASP A 449 -7.98 -1.52 -11.16
N VAL A 450 -6.92 -1.92 -10.47
CA VAL A 450 -6.90 -3.14 -9.68
C VAL A 450 -6.85 -2.81 -8.19
N LEU A 451 -7.22 -3.78 -7.37
CA LEU A 451 -7.19 -3.67 -5.93
C LEU A 451 -5.76 -3.74 -5.40
N ASP A 452 -5.52 -3.00 -4.33
CA ASP A 452 -4.35 -3.10 -3.48
C ASP A 452 -4.15 -4.57 -3.05
N THR A 453 -2.90 -5.06 -3.11
CA THR A 453 -2.56 -6.44 -2.70
C THR A 453 -3.10 -6.72 -1.29
N TRP A 454 -2.95 -5.76 -0.38
CA TRP A 454 -3.40 -5.87 1.01
C TRP A 454 -4.92 -6.06 1.13
N PHE A 455 -5.70 -5.66 0.13
CA PHE A 455 -7.15 -5.91 0.10
C PHE A 455 -7.45 -7.41 -0.01
N SER A 456 -6.73 -8.11 -0.89
CA SER A 456 -6.86 -9.57 -0.99
C SER A 456 -6.26 -10.29 0.22
N SER A 457 -5.08 -9.88 0.66
CA SER A 457 -4.36 -10.54 1.77
C SER A 457 -5.04 -10.30 3.12
N ALA A 458 -5.89 -9.27 3.25
CA ALA A 458 -6.74 -9.07 4.43
C ALA A 458 -7.79 -10.18 4.63
N LEU A 459 -8.12 -10.93 3.58
CA LEU A 459 -9.13 -12.00 3.63
C LEU A 459 -8.54 -13.37 3.96
N TRP A 460 -7.20 -13.46 4.01
CA TRP A 460 -6.43 -14.69 4.13
C TRP A 460 -6.89 -15.69 5.22
N PRO A 461 -7.28 -15.28 6.45
CA PRO A 461 -7.58 -16.23 7.51
C PRO A 461 -8.89 -17.01 7.29
N PHE A 462 -9.74 -16.60 6.34
CA PHE A 462 -11.01 -17.26 6.05
C PHE A 462 -11.19 -17.60 4.55
N SER A 463 -10.69 -16.76 3.63
CA SER A 463 -10.80 -17.03 2.19
C SER A 463 -10.01 -18.27 1.78
N THR A 464 -8.85 -18.52 2.40
CA THR A 464 -8.05 -19.74 2.16
C THR A 464 -8.80 -21.02 2.52
N MET A 465 -9.75 -20.93 3.45
CA MET A 465 -10.56 -22.04 3.93
C MET A 465 -11.86 -22.23 3.13
N GLY A 466 -12.08 -21.43 2.08
CA GLY A 466 -13.19 -21.59 1.15
C GLY A 466 -14.33 -20.60 1.33
N TRP A 467 -14.22 -19.63 2.24
CA TRP A 467 -15.13 -18.48 2.25
C TRP A 467 -15.05 -17.76 0.90
N PRO A 468 -16.19 -17.37 0.27
CA PRO A 468 -17.50 -17.16 0.89
C PRO A 468 -18.45 -18.36 0.93
N LYS A 469 -17.97 -19.56 0.57
CA LYS A 469 -18.74 -20.80 0.75
C LYS A 469 -18.64 -21.23 2.22
N ASP A 470 -19.73 -21.83 2.71
CA ASP A 470 -19.80 -22.35 4.08
C ASP A 470 -19.21 -23.78 4.14
N THR A 471 -17.87 -23.87 4.09
CA THR A 471 -17.15 -25.14 4.02
C THR A 471 -16.94 -25.76 5.40
N ASP A 472 -16.82 -27.08 5.46
CA ASP A 472 -16.49 -27.78 6.71
C ASP A 472 -15.09 -27.41 7.23
N LEU A 473 -14.13 -27.19 6.32
CA LEU A 473 -12.79 -26.70 6.66
C LEU A 473 -12.86 -25.34 7.39
N LEU A 474 -13.65 -24.40 6.89
CA LEU A 474 -13.82 -23.07 7.50
C LEU A 474 -14.43 -23.20 8.90
N LYS A 475 -15.47 -24.03 9.06
CA LYS A 475 -16.13 -24.27 10.36
C LYS A 475 -15.19 -24.88 11.41
N THR A 476 -14.29 -25.75 10.98
CA THR A 476 -13.38 -26.47 11.88
C THR A 476 -12.20 -25.61 12.33
N PHE A 477 -11.70 -24.73 11.45
CA PHE A 477 -10.41 -24.06 11.67
C PHE A 477 -10.46 -22.53 11.78
N TYR A 478 -11.64 -21.92 11.69
CA TYR A 478 -11.85 -20.50 11.94
C TYR A 478 -12.66 -20.29 13.24
N PRO A 479 -12.25 -19.41 14.17
CA PRO A 479 -11.07 -18.53 14.10
C PRO A 479 -9.75 -19.30 14.15
N THR A 480 -8.67 -18.71 13.61
CA THR A 480 -7.35 -19.36 13.72
C THR A 480 -6.75 -19.19 15.12
N ASN A 481 -5.84 -20.06 15.53
CA ASN A 481 -5.35 -19.98 16.91
C ASN A 481 -4.19 -19.02 17.08
N VAL A 482 -3.27 -19.00 16.12
CA VAL A 482 -2.09 -18.11 16.19
C VAL A 482 -1.80 -17.54 14.82
N LEU A 483 -1.61 -16.23 14.77
CA LEU A 483 -0.99 -15.53 13.65
C LEU A 483 0.45 -15.18 14.00
N VAL A 484 1.43 -15.76 13.31
CA VAL A 484 2.86 -15.46 13.51
C VAL A 484 3.35 -14.54 12.39
N THR A 485 3.94 -13.41 12.75
CA THR A 485 4.52 -12.49 11.77
C THR A 485 5.56 -11.52 12.34
N GLY A 486 6.22 -10.75 11.48
CA GLY A 486 7.10 -9.66 11.85
C GLY A 486 6.34 -8.36 12.13
N PHE A 487 6.93 -7.47 12.92
CA PHE A 487 6.29 -6.18 13.26
C PHE A 487 6.11 -5.24 12.07
N ASP A 488 6.85 -5.47 10.98
CA ASP A 488 6.81 -4.65 9.76
C ASP A 488 5.49 -4.73 9.00
N ILE A 489 4.67 -5.77 9.25
CA ILE A 489 3.34 -5.92 8.64
C ILE A 489 2.19 -5.94 9.64
N LEU A 490 2.43 -5.49 10.88
CA LEU A 490 1.40 -5.34 11.91
C LEU A 490 0.24 -4.46 11.41
N PHE A 491 0.54 -3.35 10.73
CA PHE A 491 -0.50 -2.43 10.23
C PHE A 491 -1.05 -2.84 8.86
N PHE A 492 -0.18 -3.30 7.96
CA PHE A 492 -0.57 -3.63 6.60
C PHE A 492 -1.40 -4.91 6.50
N TRP A 493 -1.18 -5.85 7.42
CA TRP A 493 -1.74 -7.17 7.30
C TRP A 493 -2.56 -7.56 8.53
N VAL A 494 -1.97 -7.57 9.73
CA VAL A 494 -2.68 -7.99 10.95
C VAL A 494 -3.91 -7.10 11.20
N ALA A 495 -3.73 -5.79 11.20
CA ALA A 495 -4.84 -4.85 11.39
C ALA A 495 -5.92 -4.97 10.29
N ARG A 496 -5.51 -5.19 9.02
CA ARG A 496 -6.44 -5.39 7.91
C ARG A 496 -7.24 -6.68 8.04
N MET A 497 -6.59 -7.79 8.44
CA MET A 497 -7.26 -9.05 8.74
C MET A 497 -8.21 -8.94 9.93
N MET A 498 -7.83 -8.20 10.99
CA MET A 498 -8.73 -7.93 12.12
C MET A 498 -10.00 -7.20 11.68
N MET A 499 -9.84 -6.14 10.89
CA MET A 499 -10.98 -5.37 10.37
C MET A 499 -11.90 -6.22 9.49
N MET A 500 -11.34 -6.94 8.50
CA MET A 500 -12.13 -7.72 7.54
C MET A 500 -12.70 -8.99 8.16
N GLY A 501 -11.91 -9.73 8.95
CA GLY A 501 -12.36 -10.94 9.65
C GLY A 501 -13.57 -10.67 10.53
N ILE A 502 -13.47 -9.68 11.44
CA ILE A 502 -14.57 -9.34 12.36
C ILE A 502 -15.80 -8.85 11.59
N HIS A 503 -15.60 -8.11 10.49
CA HIS A 503 -16.72 -7.56 9.74
C HIS A 503 -17.47 -8.61 8.91
N PHE A 504 -16.78 -9.59 8.31
CA PHE A 504 -17.40 -10.57 7.43
C PHE A 504 -17.78 -11.89 8.09
N MET A 505 -17.11 -12.22 9.21
CA MET A 505 -17.30 -13.47 9.93
C MET A 505 -17.98 -13.28 11.29
N ASP A 506 -18.20 -12.03 11.71
CA ASP A 506 -18.72 -11.67 13.04
C ASP A 506 -17.91 -12.28 14.22
N GLU A 507 -16.65 -12.64 13.96
CA GLU A 507 -15.72 -13.25 14.92
C GLU A 507 -14.27 -12.77 14.64
N VAL A 508 -13.39 -12.83 15.64
CA VAL A 508 -11.98 -12.48 15.45
C VAL A 508 -11.30 -13.43 14.48
N PRO A 509 -10.38 -12.97 13.62
CA PRO A 509 -9.65 -13.88 12.72
C PRO A 509 -8.67 -14.80 13.43
N PHE A 510 -8.18 -14.41 14.62
CA PHE A 510 -7.22 -15.18 15.40
C PHE A 510 -7.30 -14.87 16.91
N ASP A 511 -7.00 -15.90 17.73
CA ASP A 511 -6.91 -15.78 19.19
C ASP A 511 -5.63 -15.02 19.63
N ASP A 512 -4.49 -15.39 19.08
CA ASP A 512 -3.17 -14.83 19.40
C ASP A 512 -2.46 -14.29 18.16
N VAL A 513 -1.84 -13.12 18.29
CA VAL A 513 -0.89 -12.56 17.32
C VAL A 513 0.50 -12.60 17.94
N TYR A 514 1.39 -13.41 17.40
CA TYR A 514 2.78 -13.46 17.85
C TYR A 514 3.68 -12.67 16.88
N ILE A 515 4.25 -11.58 17.39
CA ILE A 515 5.12 -10.66 16.67
C ILE A 515 6.58 -10.95 17.01
N HIS A 516 7.34 -11.43 16.02
CA HIS A 516 8.77 -11.66 16.16
C HIS A 516 9.61 -10.49 15.63
N ALA A 517 10.86 -10.41 16.07
CA ALA A 517 11.83 -9.45 15.57
C ALA A 517 12.26 -9.76 14.13
N LEU A 518 12.84 -8.78 13.44
CA LEU A 518 13.37 -8.95 12.09
C LEU A 518 14.81 -9.45 12.14
N VAL A 519 15.17 -10.31 11.18
CA VAL A 519 16.56 -10.72 10.98
C VAL A 519 17.31 -9.58 10.31
N SER A 520 18.48 -9.24 10.85
CA SER A 520 19.38 -8.22 10.32
C SER A 520 20.68 -8.84 9.81
N ASP A 521 21.35 -8.13 8.92
CA ASP A 521 22.74 -8.41 8.53
C ASP A 521 23.74 -8.10 9.66
N GLU A 522 25.02 -8.37 9.43
CA GLU A 522 26.11 -8.12 10.37
C GLU A 522 26.27 -6.64 10.78
N HIS A 523 25.65 -5.72 10.04
CA HIS A 523 25.64 -4.27 10.30
C HIS A 523 24.36 -3.80 10.99
N GLY A 524 23.45 -4.73 11.34
CA GLY A 524 22.19 -4.42 11.99
C GLY A 524 21.11 -3.88 11.06
N LYS A 525 21.32 -3.87 9.73
CA LYS A 525 20.30 -3.47 8.77
C LYS A 525 19.35 -4.64 8.51
N LYS A 526 18.05 -4.34 8.40
CA LYS A 526 17.02 -5.32 8.06
C LYS A 526 17.41 -6.08 6.78
N MET A 527 17.33 -7.40 6.81
CA MET A 527 17.47 -8.21 5.60
C MET A 527 16.32 -7.94 4.63
N SER A 528 16.66 -7.54 3.41
CA SER A 528 15.70 -7.29 2.35
C SER A 528 16.34 -7.44 0.97
N LYS A 529 15.58 -8.03 0.04
CA LYS A 529 15.96 -8.11 -1.38
C LYS A 529 16.26 -6.74 -2.00
N SER A 530 15.60 -5.67 -1.52
CA SER A 530 15.82 -4.31 -2.03
C SER A 530 17.19 -3.75 -1.65
N VAL A 531 17.72 -4.16 -0.50
CA VAL A 531 19.04 -3.75 0.01
C VAL A 531 20.13 -4.65 -0.57
N GLY A 532 19.79 -5.90 -0.90
CA GLY A 532 20.73 -6.87 -1.47
C GLY A 532 21.60 -7.54 -0.40
N ASN A 533 21.16 -7.54 0.85
CA ASN A 533 21.80 -8.18 2.01
C ASN A 533 21.14 -9.50 2.40
#